data_AF-A0A9D9LAY6-F1
#
_entry.id   AF-A0A9D9LAY6-F1
#
_cell.length_a   1.000
_cell.length_b   1.000
_cell.length_c   1.000
_cell.angle_alpha   90.00
_cell.angle_beta   90.00
_cell.angle_gamma   90.00
#
_symmetry.space_group_name_H-M   'P 1'
#
loop_
_entity.id
_entity.type
_entity.pdbx_description
1 polymer ?
#
loop_
_entity_poly.entity_id
_entity_poly.type
_entity_poly.pdbx_seq_one_letter_code
_entity_poly.pdbx_strand_id
1 'polypeptide(L)'
;DFNNGPNGDTRLSMIAVFSRTATLLVSSELHRVVDALDAGVDYVTSPTYYGALPTDIPEDFGASAPGGVDLLAPPGAAYLFAASNDQYYSDNSDPDNDYYIRILPISPFEVSSASSSMPLVFLDRLTLQWEDLSLTCADTFNVYRGDVRDLPSRQYGACWRSGLTTNTVVDPDLPAEGTGRFYLVTARNAIGEGPLGKDSAGQARVAASPCP
;
A
#
# COMPACT_ATOMS: atom_id res chain seq x y z
N ASP A 1 -36.15 -3.94 -1.54
CA ASP A 1 -36.26 -5.40 -1.61
C ASP A 1 -34.85 -5.96 -1.70
N PHE A 2 -34.27 -6.21 -0.53
CA PHE A 2 -32.93 -6.77 -0.34
C PHE A 2 -33.06 -7.97 0.61
N ASN A 3 -33.92 -8.91 0.23
CA ASN A 3 -34.24 -10.10 1.00
C ASN A 3 -33.01 -11.02 1.18
N ASN A 4 -32.49 -11.05 2.41
CA ASN A 4 -31.51 -12.02 2.90
C ASN A 4 -32.19 -13.36 3.20
N GLY A 5 -32.50 -14.08 2.12
CA GLY A 5 -33.00 -15.45 2.19
C GLY A 5 -31.94 -16.43 2.71
N PRO A 6 -32.32 -17.67 3.06
CA PRO A 6 -31.44 -18.68 3.68
C PRO A 6 -30.37 -19.27 2.73
N ASN A 7 -30.09 -18.62 1.60
CA ASN A 7 -29.25 -19.13 0.51
C ASN A 7 -27.93 -18.34 0.35
N GLY A 8 -27.54 -17.55 1.35
CA GLY A 8 -26.32 -16.73 1.38
C GLY A 8 -26.54 -15.26 1.03
N ASP A 9 -25.48 -14.47 1.21
CA ASP A 9 -25.47 -13.02 0.99
C ASP A 9 -25.77 -12.62 -0.47
N THR A 10 -26.74 -11.71 -0.66
CA THR A 10 -27.09 -11.19 -2.00
C THR A 10 -26.44 -9.84 -2.33
N ARG A 11 -25.81 -9.20 -1.32
CA ARG A 11 -25.10 -7.92 -1.41
C ARG A 11 -23.86 -7.96 -0.51
N LEU A 12 -22.69 -7.78 -1.11
CA LEU A 12 -21.40 -7.87 -0.42
C LEU A 12 -20.65 -6.53 -0.33
N SER A 13 -21.32 -5.43 -0.69
CA SER A 13 -20.67 -4.12 -0.79
C SER A 13 -20.45 -3.52 0.60
N MET A 14 -19.23 -3.04 0.83
CA MET A 14 -18.78 -2.35 2.02
C MET A 14 -18.11 -1.04 1.62
N ILE A 15 -18.19 -0.09 2.53
CA ILE A 15 -17.51 1.20 2.49
C ILE A 15 -16.66 1.31 3.74
N ALA A 16 -15.55 2.03 3.65
CA ALA A 16 -14.65 2.22 4.78
C ALA A 16 -14.00 3.60 4.78
N VAL A 17 -13.54 4.04 5.94
CA VAL A 17 -12.88 5.33 6.14
C VAL A 17 -11.81 5.20 7.23
N PHE A 18 -10.64 5.79 6.99
CA PHE A 18 -9.59 5.85 8.00
C PHE A 18 -9.83 6.98 9.00
N SER A 19 -9.32 6.82 10.22
CA SER A 19 -9.34 7.87 11.23
C SER A 19 -8.10 7.83 12.11
N ARG A 20 -7.77 9.01 12.68
CA ARG A 20 -6.77 9.14 13.74
C ARG A 20 -7.27 8.65 15.11
N THR A 21 -8.58 8.55 15.31
CA THR A 21 -9.17 8.23 16.62
C THR A 21 -10.21 7.11 16.55
N ALA A 22 -10.44 6.44 17.67
CA ALA A 22 -11.54 5.48 17.80
C ALA A 22 -12.91 6.17 18.00
N THR A 23 -12.99 7.49 17.93
CA THR A 23 -14.18 8.23 18.33
C THR A 23 -15.22 8.20 17.22
N LEU A 24 -16.38 7.64 17.56
CA LEU A 24 -17.56 7.61 16.71
C LEU A 24 -18.70 8.34 17.42
N LEU A 25 -19.17 9.43 16.82
CA LEU A 25 -20.30 10.19 17.36
C LEU A 25 -21.62 9.42 17.17
N VAL A 26 -22.67 9.94 17.80
CA VAL A 26 -24.03 9.40 17.70
C VAL A 26 -24.54 9.44 16.26
N SER A 27 -25.48 8.56 15.94
CA SER A 27 -25.98 8.38 14.56
C SER A 27 -26.74 9.58 13.99
N SER A 28 -27.10 10.57 14.81
CA SER A 28 -27.70 11.83 14.34
C SER A 28 -26.68 12.82 13.78
N GLU A 29 -25.38 12.59 14.02
CA GLU A 29 -24.30 13.40 13.45
C GLU A 29 -23.92 12.85 12.08
N LEU A 30 -23.93 13.70 11.05
CA LEU A 30 -23.51 13.33 9.70
C LEU A 30 -22.01 12.97 9.68
N HIS A 31 -21.16 13.85 10.23
CA HIS A 31 -19.71 13.65 10.32
C HIS A 31 -19.34 12.93 11.61
N ARG A 32 -19.87 11.71 11.79
CA ARG A 32 -19.71 10.94 13.02
C ARG A 32 -18.33 10.31 13.19
N VAL A 33 -17.56 10.12 12.12
CA VAL A 33 -16.18 9.63 12.20
C VAL A 33 -15.27 10.82 12.47
N VAL A 34 -14.82 10.95 13.73
CA VAL A 34 -13.97 12.08 14.13
C VAL A 34 -12.56 11.90 13.57
N ASP A 35 -11.95 12.98 13.09
CA ASP A 35 -10.62 12.98 12.46
C ASP A 35 -10.51 11.96 11.31
N ALA A 36 -11.54 11.91 10.46
CA ALA A 36 -11.55 11.14 9.24
C ALA A 36 -10.37 11.53 8.33
N LEU A 37 -9.85 10.54 7.61
CA LEU A 37 -8.67 10.64 6.77
C LEU A 37 -9.02 10.15 5.37
N ASP A 38 -8.86 11.05 4.41
CA ASP A 38 -9.05 10.77 3.00
C ASP A 38 -8.08 9.66 2.53
N ALA A 39 -8.63 8.68 1.81
CA ALA A 39 -7.90 7.54 1.28
C ALA A 39 -8.56 6.96 0.04
N GLY A 40 -7.80 6.80 -1.03
CA GLY A 40 -8.27 6.11 -2.23
C GLY A 40 -9.17 7.00 -3.10
N VAL A 41 -10.28 6.43 -3.57
CA VAL A 41 -11.27 7.11 -4.40
C VAL A 41 -12.57 7.20 -3.61
N ASP A 42 -13.06 8.42 -3.45
CA ASP A 42 -14.27 8.77 -2.68
C ASP A 42 -15.46 7.91 -3.11
N TYR A 43 -16.23 7.42 -2.13
CA TYR A 43 -17.46 6.67 -2.38
C TYR A 43 -18.69 7.47 -2.01
N VAL A 44 -19.33 8.09 -3.01
CA VAL A 44 -20.55 8.85 -2.76
C VAL A 44 -21.73 7.92 -2.40
N THR A 45 -22.16 7.98 -1.15
CA THR A 45 -23.27 7.14 -0.64
C THR A 45 -24.65 7.71 -0.96
N SER A 46 -25.65 6.84 -1.03
CA SER A 46 -27.05 7.24 -1.22
C SER A 46 -27.70 7.68 0.11
N PRO A 47 -28.62 8.65 0.10
CA PRO A 47 -29.37 9.05 1.30
C PRO A 47 -30.10 7.89 1.98
N THR A 48 -30.44 8.05 3.25
CA THR A 48 -31.22 7.05 4.00
C THR A 48 -32.56 6.74 3.32
N TYR A 49 -32.97 5.46 3.35
CA TYR A 49 -34.21 5.01 2.72
C TYR A 49 -35.44 5.77 3.24
N TYR A 50 -35.50 5.97 4.56
CA TYR A 50 -36.51 6.80 5.21
C TYR A 50 -35.96 8.20 5.46
N GLY A 51 -36.73 9.22 5.11
CA GLY A 51 -36.41 10.63 5.41
C GLY A 51 -35.38 11.27 4.48
N ALA A 52 -34.72 10.51 3.60
CA ALA A 52 -33.74 11.00 2.63
C ALA A 52 -32.64 11.88 3.27
N LEU A 53 -32.14 11.46 4.44
CA LEU A 53 -31.06 12.16 5.12
C LEU A 53 -29.73 11.86 4.42
N PRO A 54 -28.83 12.84 4.30
CA PRO A 54 -27.49 12.60 3.77
C PRO A 54 -26.72 11.62 4.67
N THR A 55 -25.85 10.84 4.04
CA THR A 55 -25.07 9.76 4.67
C THR A 55 -23.58 9.85 4.33
N ASP A 56 -23.23 10.73 3.40
CA ASP A 56 -21.92 10.79 2.78
C ASP A 56 -20.81 11.27 3.73
N ILE A 57 -19.70 10.53 3.72
CA ILE A 57 -18.46 10.91 4.38
C ILE A 57 -17.45 11.18 3.27
N PRO A 58 -17.04 12.44 3.04
CA PRO A 58 -16.17 12.78 1.91
C PRO A 58 -14.83 12.04 1.88
N GLU A 59 -14.33 11.57 3.03
CA GLU A 59 -13.06 10.86 3.16
C GLU A 59 -13.17 9.32 2.99
N ASP A 60 -14.37 8.78 2.73
CA ASP A 60 -14.57 7.34 2.62
C ASP A 60 -14.16 6.76 1.26
N PHE A 61 -14.13 5.44 1.17
CA PHE A 61 -13.86 4.73 -0.07
C PHE A 61 -14.62 3.41 -0.14
N GLY A 62 -14.82 2.92 -1.37
CA GLY A 62 -15.43 1.62 -1.60
C GLY A 62 -14.46 0.49 -1.23
N ALA A 63 -14.85 -0.42 -0.34
CA ALA A 63 -14.00 -1.52 0.14
C ALA A 63 -14.26 -2.87 -0.57
N SER A 64 -15.19 -2.93 -1.52
CA SER A 64 -15.67 -4.18 -2.13
C SER A 64 -15.44 -4.30 -3.65
N ALA A 65 -14.31 -3.79 -4.17
CA ALA A 65 -13.95 -4.06 -5.56
C ALA A 65 -13.69 -5.57 -5.79
N PRO A 66 -13.93 -6.13 -6.99
CA PRO A 66 -13.58 -7.51 -7.30
C PRO A 66 -12.10 -7.78 -7.02
N GLY A 67 -11.81 -8.62 -6.02
CA GLY A 67 -10.44 -8.92 -5.57
C GLY A 67 -9.95 -8.10 -4.37
N GLY A 68 -10.74 -7.14 -3.88
CA GLY A 68 -10.37 -6.21 -2.81
C GLY A 68 -9.86 -4.87 -3.35
N VAL A 69 -9.46 -3.98 -2.44
CA VAL A 69 -8.84 -2.69 -2.77
C VAL A 69 -7.47 -2.63 -2.11
N ASP A 70 -6.44 -2.40 -2.93
CA ASP A 70 -5.09 -2.08 -2.45
C ASP A 70 -4.99 -0.58 -2.26
N LEU A 71 -4.61 -0.17 -1.06
CA LEU A 71 -4.54 1.23 -0.68
C LEU A 71 -3.40 1.47 0.31
N LEU A 72 -2.79 2.65 0.21
CA LEU A 72 -1.85 3.12 1.22
C LEU A 72 -2.64 3.69 2.39
N ALA A 73 -2.39 3.20 3.59
CA ALA A 73 -2.95 3.81 4.80
C ALA A 73 -2.44 5.27 4.90
N PRO A 74 -3.32 6.27 5.02
CA PRO A 74 -2.91 7.66 5.05
C PRO A 74 -2.07 7.97 6.31
N PRO A 75 -1.11 8.91 6.25
CA PRO A 75 -0.27 9.26 7.40
C PRO A 75 -1.08 9.61 8.66
N GLY A 76 -0.81 8.88 9.74
CA GLY A 76 -1.48 9.04 11.02
C GLY A 76 -2.79 8.26 11.17
N ALA A 77 -3.18 7.46 10.17
CA ALA A 77 -4.27 6.51 10.34
C ALA A 77 -3.95 5.52 11.46
N ALA A 78 -4.88 5.38 12.40
CA ALA A 78 -4.79 4.45 13.52
C ALA A 78 -6.01 3.54 13.61
N TYR A 79 -7.12 3.92 12.97
CA TYR A 79 -8.39 3.20 13.00
C TYR A 79 -8.98 3.13 11.59
N LEU A 80 -9.69 2.03 11.32
CA LEU A 80 -10.51 1.83 10.13
C LEU A 80 -11.95 1.61 10.61
N PHE A 81 -12.86 2.47 10.19
CA PHE A 81 -14.30 2.23 10.32
C PHE A 81 -14.80 1.66 9.02
N ALA A 82 -15.63 0.63 9.09
CA ALA A 82 -16.23 0.06 7.90
C ALA A 82 -17.66 -0.36 8.16
N ALA A 83 -18.45 -0.33 7.10
CA ALA A 83 -19.87 -0.60 7.19
C ALA A 83 -20.41 -1.16 5.88
N SER A 84 -21.54 -1.85 5.96
CA SER A 84 -22.28 -2.32 4.80
C SER A 84 -22.79 -1.13 3.98
N ASN A 85 -22.65 -1.21 2.67
CA ASN A 85 -23.21 -0.19 1.78
C ASN A 85 -24.72 -0.40 1.63
N ASP A 86 -25.49 0.08 2.61
CA ASP A 86 -26.94 0.05 2.62
C ASP A 86 -27.53 1.38 3.13
N GLN A 87 -28.69 1.75 2.60
CA GLN A 87 -29.46 2.92 3.01
C GLN A 87 -30.51 2.60 4.10
N TYR A 88 -30.70 1.33 4.45
CA TYR A 88 -31.63 0.87 5.47
C TYR A 88 -31.07 -0.28 6.33
N TYR A 89 -30.23 0.02 7.31
CA TYR A 89 -29.51 -1.01 8.08
C TYR A 89 -30.39 -1.99 8.89
N SER A 90 -31.68 -1.69 9.09
CA SER A 90 -32.54 -2.52 9.95
C SER A 90 -33.02 -3.81 9.27
N ASP A 91 -32.82 -3.98 7.96
CA ASP A 91 -33.08 -5.25 7.25
C ASP A 91 -31.79 -5.97 6.81
N ASN A 92 -30.62 -5.48 7.24
CA ASN A 92 -29.36 -6.18 7.06
C ASN A 92 -29.36 -7.48 7.90
N SER A 93 -28.91 -8.56 7.27
CA SER A 93 -28.74 -9.88 7.87
C SER A 93 -27.53 -10.56 7.24
N ASP A 94 -26.81 -11.34 8.03
CA ASP A 94 -25.69 -12.20 7.60
C ASP A 94 -26.06 -13.65 8.00
N PRO A 95 -26.82 -14.39 7.17
CA PRO A 95 -27.41 -15.67 7.56
C PRO A 95 -26.41 -16.83 7.72
N ASP A 96 -25.28 -16.77 7.00
CA ASP A 96 -24.20 -17.77 6.99
C ASP A 96 -22.95 -17.33 7.78
N ASN A 97 -22.96 -16.11 8.32
CA ASN A 97 -21.98 -15.57 9.25
C ASN A 97 -20.58 -15.46 8.62
N ASP A 98 -20.53 -15.09 7.34
CA ASP A 98 -19.31 -14.91 6.57
C ASP A 98 -19.16 -13.49 5.98
N TYR A 99 -20.00 -12.55 6.40
CA TYR A 99 -19.89 -11.14 6.02
C TYR A 99 -18.84 -10.40 6.89
N TYR A 100 -17.60 -10.34 6.40
CA TYR A 100 -16.50 -9.66 7.09
C TYR A 100 -15.55 -8.95 6.13
N ILE A 101 -14.78 -7.99 6.67
CA ILE A 101 -13.60 -7.43 5.99
C ILE A 101 -12.39 -8.29 6.30
N ARG A 102 -11.64 -8.64 5.25
CA ARG A 102 -10.30 -9.22 5.38
C ARG A 102 -9.25 -8.18 5.00
N ILE A 103 -8.47 -7.75 5.99
CA ILE A 103 -7.31 -6.87 5.79
C ILE A 103 -6.07 -7.74 5.66
N LEU A 104 -5.39 -7.64 4.52
CA LEU A 104 -4.12 -8.31 4.29
C LEU A 104 -3.04 -7.24 4.13
N PRO A 105 -2.06 -7.17 5.04
CA PRO A 105 -0.97 -6.24 4.84
C PRO A 105 -0.06 -6.78 3.73
N ILE A 106 0.39 -5.90 2.85
CA ILE A 106 1.21 -6.26 1.69
C ILE A 106 2.68 -5.93 1.93
N SER A 107 3.56 -6.77 1.41
CA SER A 107 4.98 -6.42 1.29
C SER A 107 5.13 -5.20 0.37
N PRO A 108 6.18 -4.39 0.57
CA PRO A 108 6.43 -3.24 -0.28
C PRO A 108 6.57 -3.63 -1.75
N PHE A 109 6.13 -2.73 -2.63
CA PHE A 109 6.28 -2.91 -4.06
C PHE A 109 7.74 -2.78 -4.50
N GLU A 110 8.02 -3.25 -5.72
CA GLU A 110 9.34 -3.11 -6.36
C GLU A 110 9.70 -1.64 -6.49
N VAL A 111 10.85 -1.26 -5.94
CA VAL A 111 11.45 0.06 -6.17
C VAL A 111 12.01 0.07 -7.59
N SER A 112 11.71 1.13 -8.32
CA SER A 112 12.14 1.40 -9.68
C SER A 112 11.64 0.36 -10.68
N SER A 113 10.40 -0.08 -10.49
CA SER A 113 9.69 -0.92 -11.46
C SER A 113 9.65 -0.28 -12.84
N ALA A 114 9.35 -1.07 -13.87
CA ALA A 114 9.27 -0.60 -15.26
C ALA A 114 8.24 0.53 -15.48
N SER A 115 7.26 0.69 -14.58
CA SER A 115 6.25 1.75 -14.60
C SER A 115 6.57 2.92 -13.67
N SER A 116 7.71 2.91 -12.97
CA SER A 116 8.09 3.98 -12.04
C SER A 116 8.32 5.29 -12.80
N SER A 117 7.70 6.37 -12.33
CA SER A 117 7.88 7.73 -12.87
C SER A 117 9.18 8.40 -12.39
N MET A 118 9.80 7.86 -11.33
CA MET A 118 11.06 8.34 -10.77
C MET A 118 11.93 7.13 -10.38
N PRO A 119 12.45 6.37 -11.36
CA PRO A 119 13.27 5.19 -11.09
C PRO A 119 14.63 5.59 -10.51
N LEU A 120 15.38 4.58 -10.06
CA LEU A 120 16.75 4.70 -9.58
C LEU A 120 17.62 5.34 -10.65
N VAL A 121 18.11 6.53 -10.36
CA VAL A 121 18.99 7.32 -11.22
C VAL A 121 20.15 7.89 -10.42
N PHE A 122 21.20 8.26 -11.14
CA PHE A 122 22.25 9.12 -10.62
C PHE A 122 21.88 10.58 -10.87
N LEU A 123 21.84 11.40 -9.81
CA LEU A 123 21.72 12.85 -9.93
C LEU A 123 23.05 13.50 -10.29
N ASP A 124 24.12 12.92 -9.77
CA ASP A 124 25.50 13.26 -10.08
C ASP A 124 26.37 11.98 -10.00
N ARG A 125 27.69 12.10 -10.04
CA ARG A 125 28.59 10.93 -10.05
C ARG A 125 28.57 10.09 -8.76
N LEU A 126 28.05 10.63 -7.66
CA LEU A 126 28.06 10.03 -6.33
C LEU A 126 26.65 9.83 -5.77
N THR A 127 25.69 10.66 -6.17
CA THR A 127 24.35 10.70 -5.57
C THR A 127 23.37 9.87 -6.38
N LEU A 128 22.77 8.86 -5.74
CA LEU A 128 21.63 8.12 -6.26
C LEU A 128 20.32 8.69 -5.69
N GLN A 129 19.27 8.67 -6.51
CA GLN A 129 17.90 8.98 -6.11
C GLN A 129 16.93 8.00 -6.77
N TRP A 130 15.83 7.68 -6.08
CA TRP A 130 14.72 6.85 -6.57
C TRP A 130 13.38 7.39 -6.04
N GLU A 131 12.28 6.66 -6.27
CA GLU A 131 10.95 7.05 -5.80
C GLU A 131 10.80 7.19 -4.28
N ASP A 132 9.81 7.98 -3.84
CA ASP A 132 9.51 8.17 -2.42
C ASP A 132 8.82 6.94 -1.79
N LEU A 133 8.89 6.83 -0.45
CA LEU A 133 8.30 5.76 0.36
C LEU A 133 6.81 5.54 0.07
N SER A 134 6.07 6.64 -0.16
CA SER A 134 4.63 6.62 -0.47
C SER A 134 4.28 5.82 -1.71
N LEU A 135 5.18 5.70 -2.69
CA LEU A 135 4.93 5.00 -3.94
C LEU A 135 5.15 3.48 -3.85
N THR A 136 5.72 3.00 -2.74
CA THR A 136 6.14 1.59 -2.59
C THR A 136 5.57 0.91 -1.36
N CYS A 137 4.66 1.55 -0.62
CA CYS A 137 4.12 1.04 0.65
C CYS A 137 5.24 0.75 1.68
N ALA A 138 6.23 1.63 1.72
CA ALA A 138 7.48 1.45 2.46
C ALA A 138 7.56 2.34 3.70
N ASP A 139 8.29 1.87 4.72
CA ASP A 139 8.74 2.69 5.85
C ASP A 139 10.21 3.11 5.69
N THR A 140 11.01 2.24 5.06
CA THR A 140 12.44 2.46 4.82
C THR A 140 12.88 1.82 3.50
N PHE A 141 14.09 2.16 3.06
CA PHE A 141 14.77 1.53 1.92
C PHE A 141 16.04 0.82 2.33
N ASN A 142 16.36 -0.25 1.60
CA ASN A 142 17.68 -0.88 1.60
C ASN A 142 18.33 -0.69 0.23
N VAL A 143 19.65 -0.52 0.22
CA VAL A 143 20.44 -0.38 -1.00
C VAL A 143 21.48 -1.49 -1.06
N TYR A 144 21.45 -2.22 -2.15
CA TYR A 144 22.38 -3.28 -2.51
C TYR A 144 23.38 -2.75 -3.52
N ARG A 145 24.62 -3.22 -3.41
CA ARG A 145 25.74 -2.75 -4.22
C ARG A 145 26.58 -3.94 -4.68
N GLY A 146 26.98 -3.96 -5.95
CA GLY A 146 27.80 -5.04 -6.52
C GLY A 146 28.61 -4.60 -7.74
N ASP A 147 29.56 -5.45 -8.17
CA ASP A 147 30.34 -5.22 -9.39
C ASP A 147 29.51 -5.63 -10.62
N VAL A 148 29.50 -4.82 -11.66
CA VAL A 148 28.78 -5.11 -12.92
C VAL A 148 29.19 -6.46 -13.52
N ARG A 149 30.44 -6.90 -13.30
CA ARG A 149 30.96 -8.20 -13.76
C ARG A 149 30.28 -9.39 -13.10
N ASP A 150 29.59 -9.19 -11.99
CA ASP A 150 28.91 -10.23 -11.22
C ASP A 150 27.48 -10.50 -11.73
N LEU A 151 26.90 -9.54 -12.48
CA LEU A 151 25.54 -9.63 -13.03
C LEU A 151 25.32 -10.86 -13.94
N PRO A 152 26.24 -11.23 -14.86
CA PRO A 152 26.09 -12.44 -15.69
C PRO A 152 26.02 -13.74 -14.86
N SER A 153 26.63 -13.74 -13.67
CA SER A 153 26.58 -14.86 -12.72
C SER A 153 25.40 -14.77 -11.75
N ARG A 154 24.45 -13.86 -11.99
CA ARG A 154 23.24 -13.63 -11.16
C ARG A 154 23.56 -13.31 -9.70
N GLN A 155 24.68 -12.62 -9.48
CA GLN A 155 25.05 -12.11 -8.16
C GLN A 155 24.60 -10.66 -8.07
N TYR A 156 23.52 -10.42 -7.33
CA TYR A 156 22.81 -9.14 -7.27
C TYR A 156 23.28 -8.22 -6.13
N GLY A 157 24.56 -8.36 -5.75
CA GLY A 157 25.22 -7.50 -4.79
C GLY A 157 24.97 -7.93 -3.35
N ALA A 158 25.59 -7.18 -2.43
CA ALA A 158 25.42 -7.33 -1.00
C ALA A 158 24.75 -6.08 -0.43
N CYS A 159 24.11 -6.24 0.73
CA CYS A 159 23.58 -5.10 1.48
C CYS A 159 24.68 -4.06 1.73
N TRP A 160 24.44 -2.82 1.32
CA TRP A 160 25.36 -1.70 1.49
C TRP A 160 24.81 -0.61 2.41
N ARG A 161 23.50 -0.34 2.35
CA ARG A 161 22.77 0.50 3.29
C ARG A 161 21.45 -0.16 3.62
N SER A 162 21.00 0.00 4.85
CA SER A 162 19.70 -0.49 5.31
C SER A 162 18.98 0.58 6.13
N GLY A 163 17.66 0.50 6.16
CA GLY A 163 16.83 1.37 7.01
C GLY A 163 16.89 2.86 6.63
N LEU A 164 17.13 3.18 5.35
CA LEU A 164 17.13 4.57 4.89
C LEU A 164 15.71 5.12 4.88
N THR A 165 15.47 6.23 5.59
CA THR A 165 14.18 6.94 5.58
C THR A 165 14.11 7.98 4.45
N THR A 166 15.19 8.13 3.68
CA THR A 166 15.28 9.06 2.55
C THR A 166 15.43 8.28 1.25
N ASN A 167 14.87 8.82 0.17
CA ASN A 167 14.96 8.26 -1.19
C ASN A 167 16.26 8.61 -1.94
N THR A 168 17.33 8.86 -1.19
CA THR A 168 18.64 9.23 -1.74
C THR A 168 19.77 8.67 -0.89
N VAL A 169 20.89 8.39 -1.55
CA VAL A 169 22.13 7.97 -0.91
C VAL A 169 23.33 8.46 -1.70
N VAL A 170 24.42 8.79 -1.00
CA VAL A 170 25.70 9.15 -1.62
C VAL A 170 26.66 7.97 -1.51
N ASP A 171 27.22 7.53 -2.64
CA ASP A 171 28.35 6.61 -2.71
C ASP A 171 29.65 7.38 -3.03
N PRO A 172 30.50 7.68 -2.03
CA PRO A 172 31.76 8.37 -2.28
C PRO A 172 32.82 7.49 -2.94
N ASP A 173 32.63 6.15 -2.96
CA ASP A 173 33.62 5.20 -3.45
C ASP A 173 33.47 4.98 -4.95
N LEU A 174 34.16 5.77 -5.77
CA LEU A 174 34.14 5.57 -7.22
C LEU A 174 34.79 4.21 -7.60
N PRO A 175 34.19 3.46 -8.55
CA PRO A 175 34.82 2.26 -9.09
C PRO A 175 36.16 2.60 -9.77
N ALA A 176 37.12 1.68 -9.69
CA ALA A 176 38.40 1.81 -10.38
C ALA A 176 38.19 1.94 -11.90
N GLU A 177 39.15 2.55 -12.58
CA GLU A 177 39.09 2.69 -14.04
C GLU A 177 38.92 1.32 -14.71
N GLY A 178 37.95 1.23 -15.64
CA GLY A 178 37.62 0.00 -16.34
C GLY A 178 36.73 -0.98 -15.57
N THR A 179 36.31 -0.65 -14.34
CA THR A 179 35.28 -1.41 -13.62
C THR A 179 33.95 -0.64 -13.56
N GLY A 180 32.88 -1.34 -13.20
CA GLY A 180 31.56 -0.76 -13.07
C GLY A 180 30.89 -1.29 -11.81
N ARG A 181 29.98 -0.50 -11.25
CA ARG A 181 29.17 -0.87 -10.10
C ARG A 181 27.70 -0.76 -10.46
N PHE A 182 26.90 -1.68 -9.95
CA PHE A 182 25.45 -1.59 -10.03
C PHE A 182 24.86 -1.44 -8.63
N TYR A 183 23.63 -0.93 -8.61
CA TYR A 183 22.85 -0.72 -7.40
C TYR A 183 21.46 -1.30 -7.62
N LEU A 184 20.91 -1.87 -6.56
CA LEU A 184 19.49 -2.23 -6.49
C LEU A 184 18.95 -1.64 -5.20
N VAL A 185 17.71 -1.20 -5.23
CA VAL A 185 17.02 -0.66 -4.06
C VAL A 185 15.81 -1.53 -3.80
N THR A 186 15.53 -1.81 -2.53
CA THR A 186 14.30 -2.45 -2.10
C THR A 186 13.62 -1.56 -1.07
N ALA A 187 12.30 -1.61 -1.06
CA ALA A 187 11.50 -1.01 -0.02
C ALA A 187 11.29 -2.01 1.12
N ARG A 188 11.14 -1.52 2.34
CA ARG A 188 10.87 -2.34 3.54
C ARG A 188 9.78 -1.70 4.39
N ASN A 189 8.87 -2.51 4.89
CA ASN A 189 7.91 -2.13 5.92
C ASN A 189 7.86 -3.20 7.03
N ALA A 190 6.94 -3.06 7.97
CA ALA A 190 6.75 -4.01 9.07
C ALA A 190 6.44 -5.47 8.63
N ILE A 191 5.96 -5.67 7.40
CA ILE A 191 5.65 -7.00 6.84
C ILE A 191 6.90 -7.66 6.28
N GLY A 192 7.79 -6.88 5.68
CA GLY A 192 9.04 -7.38 5.14
C GLY A 192 9.67 -6.46 4.11
N GLU A 193 10.63 -7.02 3.39
CA GLU A 193 11.33 -6.37 2.29
C GLU A 193 10.68 -6.75 0.95
N GLY A 194 10.51 -5.75 0.09
CA GLY A 194 10.05 -5.91 -1.29
C GLY A 194 11.09 -6.58 -2.18
N PRO A 195 10.74 -6.89 -3.44
CA PRO A 195 11.64 -7.59 -4.34
C PRO A 195 12.79 -6.70 -4.82
N LEU A 196 13.94 -7.32 -5.13
CA LEU A 196 15.05 -6.70 -5.89
C LEU A 196 14.75 -6.50 -7.38
N GLY A 197 13.49 -6.70 -7.78
CA GLY A 197 13.03 -6.76 -9.14
C GLY A 197 13.35 -8.07 -9.87
N LYS A 198 13.24 -8.02 -11.19
CA LYS A 198 13.42 -9.19 -12.08
C LYS A 198 14.61 -9.03 -13.02
N ASP A 199 15.19 -10.14 -13.45
CA ASP A 199 16.19 -10.15 -14.53
C ASP A 199 15.50 -10.06 -15.91
N SER A 200 16.30 -10.02 -16.99
CA SER A 200 15.78 -9.92 -18.35
C SER A 200 15.00 -11.15 -18.82
N ALA A 201 15.08 -12.26 -18.09
CA ALA A 201 14.27 -13.47 -18.31
C ALA A 201 13.01 -13.49 -17.43
N GLY A 202 12.72 -12.41 -16.70
CA GLY A 202 11.59 -12.29 -15.79
C GLY A 202 11.75 -13.05 -14.48
N GLN A 203 12.94 -13.59 -14.18
CA GLN A 203 13.21 -14.30 -12.93
C GLN A 203 13.47 -13.32 -11.80
N ALA A 204 12.95 -13.61 -10.60
CA ALA A 204 13.18 -12.77 -9.43
C ALA A 204 14.68 -12.70 -9.08
N ARG A 205 15.17 -11.49 -8.80
CA ARG A 205 16.51 -11.28 -8.27
C ARG A 205 16.50 -11.60 -6.77
N VAL A 206 17.47 -12.38 -6.32
CA VAL A 206 17.61 -12.77 -4.91
C VAL A 206 18.98 -12.34 -4.41
N ALA A 207 19.01 -11.58 -3.32
CA ALA A 207 20.26 -11.13 -2.72
C ALA A 207 20.97 -12.32 -2.07
N ALA A 208 22.25 -12.52 -2.38
CA ALA A 208 23.07 -13.52 -1.70
C ALA A 208 23.39 -13.11 -0.25
N SER A 209 23.39 -11.80 0.03
CA SER A 209 23.59 -11.22 1.35
C SER A 209 22.52 -10.15 1.60
N PRO A 210 21.33 -10.54 2.11
CA PRO A 210 20.22 -9.62 2.38
C PRO A 210 20.55 -8.66 3.52
N CYS A 211 19.87 -7.51 3.56
CA CYS A 211 19.98 -6.58 4.68
C CYS A 211 19.32 -7.13 5.97
N PRO A 212 19.79 -6.73 7.17
CA PRO A 212 19.14 -7.05 8.44
C PRO A 212 17.76 -6.42 8.59
#